data_AF-A0A558QST6-F1
#
_entry.id   AF-A0A558QST6-F1
#
_cell.length_a   1.000
_cell.length_b   1.000
_cell.length_c   1.000
_cell.angle_alpha   90.00
_cell.angle_beta   90.00
_cell.angle_gamma   90.00
#
_symmetry.space_group_name_H-M   'P 1'
#
loop_
_entity.id
_entity.type
_entity.pdbx_description
1 polymer ?
#
loop_
_entity_poly.entity_id
_entity_poly.type
_entity_poly.pdbx_seq_one_letter_code
_entity_poly.pdbx_strand_id
1 'polypeptide(L)' 'MNLSPDERDRLARVRFTIISAARASGLVLMIFGLWIWLGDLVRAGGWMALGLPLFAIGLFESLVLPQILVSRWRSER' A
#
# COMPACT_ATOMS: atom_id res chain seq x y z
N MET A 1 -20.81 1.22 25.25
CA MET A 1 -21.85 0.92 24.22
C MET A 1 -21.49 -0.42 23.59
N ASN A 2 -22.25 -1.49 23.84
CA ASN A 2 -21.98 -2.80 23.24
C ASN A 2 -22.38 -2.77 21.77
N LEU A 3 -21.41 -2.86 20.87
CA LEU A 3 -21.66 -2.97 19.43
C LEU A 3 -22.48 -4.24 19.14
N SER A 4 -23.44 -4.16 18.20
CA SER A 4 -24.12 -5.36 17.71
C SER A 4 -23.12 -6.25 16.95
N PRO A 5 -23.38 -7.56 16.82
CA PRO A 5 -22.56 -8.46 15.99
C PRO A 5 -22.34 -7.92 14.57
N ASP A 6 -23.39 -7.38 13.94
CA ASP A 6 -23.34 -6.83 12.58
C ASP A 6 -22.41 -5.62 12.45
N GLU A 7 -22.40 -4.75 13.48
CA GLU A 7 -21.56 -3.56 13.53
C GLU A 7 -20.08 -3.95 13.64
N ARG A 8 -19.76 -4.99 14.44
CA ARG A 8 -18.39 -5.54 14.56
C ARG A 8 -17.90 -6.12 13.24
N ASP A 9 -18.74 -6.88 12.56
CA ASP A 9 -18.41 -7.49 11.27
C ASP A 9 -18.22 -6.44 10.18
N ARG A 10 -19.04 -5.39 10.18
CA ARG A 10 -18.88 -4.26 9.26
C ARG A 10 -17.56 -3.56 9.48
N LEU A 11 -17.19 -3.27 10.73
CA LEU A 11 -15.90 -2.66 11.08
C LEU A 11 -14.72 -3.55 10.66
N ALA A 12 -14.81 -4.87 10.87
CA ALA A 12 -13.77 -5.81 10.46
C ALA A 12 -13.56 -5.80 8.93
N ARG A 13 -14.65 -5.81 8.16
CA ARG A 13 -14.60 -5.70 6.69
C ARG A 13 -13.97 -4.39 6.23
N VAL A 14 -14.38 -3.26 6.79
CA VAL A 14 -13.82 -1.94 6.44
C VAL A 14 -12.31 -1.91 6.70
N ARG A 15 -11.86 -2.40 7.86
CA ARG A 15 -10.44 -2.47 8.20
C ARG A 15 -9.64 -3.34 7.22
N PHE A 16 -10.19 -4.50 6.86
CA PHE A 16 -9.58 -5.39 5.89
C PHE A 16 -9.47 -4.75 4.51
N THR A 17 -10.53 -4.07 4.04
CA THR A 17 -10.54 -3.37 2.76
C THR A 17 -9.48 -2.27 2.73
N ILE A 18 -9.39 -1.46 3.79
CA ILE A 18 -8.40 -0.37 3.89
C ILE A 18 -6.97 -0.93 3.88
N ILE A 19 -6.68 -1.98 4.65
CA ILE A 19 -5.36 -2.63 4.68
C ILE A 19 -4.99 -3.19 3.31
N SER A 20 -5.95 -3.87 2.66
CA SER A 20 -5.73 -4.47 1.34
C SER A 20 -5.51 -3.40 0.28
N ALA A 21 -6.26 -2.30 0.33
CA ALA A 21 -6.08 -1.15 -0.56
C ALA A 21 -4.71 -0.49 -0.36
N ALA A 22 -4.25 -0.32 0.88
CA ALA A 22 -2.92 0.21 1.18
C ALA A 22 -1.77 -0.68 0.68
N ARG A 23 -1.96 -2.01 0.70
CA ARG A 23 -0.99 -2.93 0.07
C ARG A 23 -0.99 -2.77 -1.44
N ALA A 24 -2.18 -2.73 -2.04
CA ALA A 24 -2.34 -2.61 -3.48
C ALA A 24 -1.78 -1.29 -4.01
N SER A 25 -1.94 -0.17 -3.31
CA SER A 25 -1.36 1.12 -3.70
C SER A 25 0.16 1.07 -3.80
N GLY A 26 0.82 0.52 -2.78
CA GLY A 26 2.27 0.32 -2.78
C GLY A 26 2.73 -0.61 -3.90
N LEU A 27 2.02 -1.73 -4.14
CA LEU A 27 2.34 -2.63 -5.25
C LEU A 27 2.21 -1.96 -6.62
N VAL A 28 1.18 -1.14 -6.81
CA VAL A 28 0.99 -0.37 -8.05
C VAL A 28 2.16 0.61 -8.25
N LEU A 29 2.53 1.37 -7.22
CA LEU A 29 3.71 2.26 -7.28
C LEU A 29 5.00 1.51 -7.57
N MET A 30 5.17 0.33 -6.96
CA MET A 30 6.33 -0.53 -7.17
C MET A 30 6.41 -0.98 -8.64
N ILE A 31 5.30 -1.42 -9.22
CA ILE A 31 5.22 -1.81 -10.63
C ILE A 31 5.53 -0.62 -11.55
N PHE A 32 5.00 0.57 -11.25
CA PHE A 32 5.32 1.78 -12.02
C PHE A 32 6.81 2.13 -11.94
N GLY A 33 7.42 2.05 -10.76
CA GLY A 33 8.87 2.27 -10.60
C GLY A 33 9.69 1.28 -11.43
N LEU A 34 9.31 -0.01 -11.41
CA LEU A 34 9.95 -1.04 -12.21
C LEU A 34 9.81 -0.78 -13.72
N TRP A 35 8.62 -0.36 -14.15
CA TRP A 35 8.35 -0.06 -15.56
C TRP A 35 9.13 1.17 -16.05
N ILE A 36 9.29 2.20 -15.21
CA ILE A 36 10.14 3.37 -15.51
C ILE A 36 11.62 2.98 -15.52
N TRP A 37 12.04 2.09 -14.62
CA TRP A 37 13.43 1.68 -14.53
C TRP A 37 13.85 0.86 -15.77
N LEU A 38 13.05 -0.12 -16.18
CA LEU A 38 13.44 -1.10 -17.20
C LEU A 38 12.79 -0.89 -18.57
N GLY A 39 11.75 -0.06 -18.65
CA GLY A 39 10.99 0.16 -19.88
C GLY A 39 11.11 1.58 -20.42
N ASP A 40 10.55 1.79 -21.61
CA ASP A 40 10.67 3.04 -22.35
C ASP A 40 9.57 4.06 -22.02
N LEU A 41 8.92 3.93 -20.86
CA LEU A 41 7.73 4.70 -20.50
C LEU A 41 8.01 6.21 -20.41
N VAL A 42 9.18 6.58 -19.85
CA VAL A 42 9.58 7.99 -19.65
C VAL A 42 10.79 8.35 -20.52
N ARG A 43 11.70 7.39 -20.72
CA ARG A 43 12.94 7.56 -21.48
C ARG A 43 13.29 6.24 -22.15
N ALA A 44 13.73 6.30 -23.41
CA ALA A 44 14.25 5.13 -24.12
C ALA A 44 15.48 4.55 -23.39
N GLY A 45 15.47 3.23 -23.18
CA GLY A 45 16.43 2.49 -22.37
C GLY A 45 16.17 2.52 -20.86
N GLY A 46 15.03 3.07 -20.43
CA GLY A 46 14.67 3.21 -19.02
C GLY A 46 15.38 4.36 -18.30
N TRP A 47 14.88 4.68 -17.10
CA TRP A 47 15.42 5.74 -16.27
C TRP A 47 15.60 5.27 -14.82
N MET A 48 16.70 4.56 -14.57
CA MET A 48 17.04 3.99 -13.26
C MET A 48 17.00 5.03 -12.13
N ALA A 49 17.53 6.23 -12.34
CA ALA A 49 17.57 7.27 -11.31
C ALA A 49 16.18 7.73 -10.82
N LEU A 50 15.13 7.53 -11.63
CA LEU A 50 13.74 7.83 -11.26
C LEU A 50 12.97 6.57 -10.87
N GLY A 51 13.11 5.49 -11.66
CA GLY A 51 12.38 4.25 -11.45
C GLY A 51 12.77 3.52 -10.17
N LEU A 52 14.06 3.49 -9.82
CA LEU A 52 14.54 2.80 -8.61
C LEU A 52 14.01 3.45 -7.32
N PRO A 53 14.08 4.79 -7.12
CA PRO A 53 13.44 5.42 -5.96
C PRO A 53 11.93 5.17 -5.89
N LEU A 54 11.22 5.26 -7.03
CA LEU A 54 9.77 5.04 -7.06
C LEU A 54 9.42 3.59 -6.70
N PHE A 55 10.19 2.62 -7.22
CA PHE A 55 10.07 1.21 -6.88
C PHE A 55 10.27 0.99 -5.39
N ALA A 56 11.33 1.57 -4.81
CA ALA A 56 11.65 1.43 -3.40
C ALA A 56 10.56 2.04 -2.50
N ILE A 57 10.00 3.20 -2.89
CA ILE A 57 8.87 3.83 -2.18
C ILE A 57 7.64 2.94 -2.22
N GLY A 58 7.27 2.43 -3.40
CA GLY A 58 6.12 1.53 -3.54
C GLY A 58 6.26 0.25 -2.72
N LEU A 59 7.45 -0.37 -2.77
CA LEU A 59 7.78 -1.54 -1.95
C LEU A 59 7.63 -1.21 -0.46
N PHE A 60 8.26 -0.12 -0.01
CA PHE A 60 8.19 0.32 1.38
C PHE A 60 6.75 0.59 1.83
N GLU A 61 5.96 1.32 1.05
CA GLU A 61 4.56 1.63 1.34
C GLU A 61 3.73 0.35 1.45
N SER A 62 3.91 -0.60 0.54
CA SER A 62 3.16 -1.86 0.50
C SER A 62 3.33 -2.71 1.76
N LEU A 63 4.44 -2.52 2.49
CA LEU A 63 4.78 -3.27 3.71
C LEU A 63 4.51 -2.45 4.98
N VAL A 64 4.94 -1.19 5.00
CA VAL A 64 4.97 -0.37 6.22
C VAL A 64 3.62 0.31 6.49
N LEU A 65 2.95 0.85 5.47
CA LEU A 65 1.68 1.55 5.67
C LEU A 65 0.59 0.63 6.28
N PRO A 66 0.41 -0.63 5.83
CA PRO A 66 -0.49 -1.58 6.46
C PRO A 66 -0.16 -1.86 7.93
N GLN A 67 1.12 -1.95 8.28
CA GLN A 67 1.55 -2.19 9.67
C GLN A 67 1.22 -1.01 10.57
N ILE A 68 1.41 0.22 10.08
CA ILE A 68 1.01 1.45 10.79
C ILE A 68 -0.50 1.50 10.99
N LEU A 69 -1.29 1.14 9.98
CA LEU A 69 -2.75 1.10 10.09
C LEU A 69 -3.22 0.08 11.14
N VAL A 70 -2.63 -1.11 11.15
CA VAL A 70 -2.91 -2.14 12.16
C VAL A 70 -2.51 -1.69 13.56
N SER A 71 -1.35 -1.04 13.72
CA SER A 71 -0.87 -0.58 15.03
C SER A 71 -1.77 0.51 15.62
N ARG A 72 -2.24 1.45 14.78
CA ARG A 72 -3.18 2.50 15.21
C ARG A 72 -4.51 1.93 15.70
N TRP A 73 -5.11 0.97 14.99
CA TRP A 73 -6.36 0.35 15.44
C TRP A 73 -6.22 -0.56 16.66
N ARG A 74 -5.00 -1.00 16.99
CA ARG A 74 -4.73 -1.72 18.24
C ARG A 74 -4.57 -0.75 19.42
N SER A 75 -4.02 0.44 19.18
CA SER A 75 -3.84 1.52 20.16
C SER A 75 -5.16 2.22 20.55
N GLU A 76 -6.22 2.05 19.77
CA GLU A 76 -7.53 2.66 20.00
C GLU A 76 -8.48 1.77 20.82
N ARG A 77 -7.95 0.73 21.49
CA ARG A 77 -8.65 -0.07 22.51
C ARG A 77 -8.37 0.48 23.89
#